data_AF-H5XPF4-F1
#
_entry.id   AF-H5XPF4-F1
#
_cell.length_a   1.000
_cell.length_b   1.000
_cell.length_c   1.000
_cell.angle_alpha   90.00
_cell.angle_beta   90.00
_cell.angle_gamma   90.00
#
_symmetry.space_group_name_H-M   'P 1'
#
loop_
_entity.id
_entity.type
_entity.pdbx_description
1 polymer ?
#
loop_
_entity_poly.entity_id
_entity_poly.type
_entity_poly.pdbx_seq_one_letter_code
_entity_poly.pdbx_strand_id
1 'polypeptide(L)'
;MGQKGRTTQALGEASTGARTFRERALEIGRASADVAAQAAQVAEQRLSESTEVARKELARRAAQTRKEAMRSAKDARAIAEVRREELRAPGRKARKAAIKAAKAAGHSRRKAKRDFRAAKKEFKAAISEAKAVSKHGVGKRKTRRWPWLLGLAALAGAATYAMRSQREEPAIAPVPPRSTDSPTPPSTPAASESAKVPTQESASEQKPTSSKTKATQTGKPTKS
;
A
#
# COMPACT_ATOMS: atom_id res chain seq x y z
N MET A 1 -28.94 -99.03 -7.26
CA MET A 1 -28.87 -97.69 -7.86
C MET A 1 -28.28 -96.77 -6.77
N GLY A 2 -27.01 -96.37 -6.70
CA GLY A 2 -25.97 -96.23 -7.70
C GLY A 2 -25.40 -94.82 -7.62
N GLN A 3 -24.75 -94.43 -6.51
CA GLN A 3 -23.83 -93.27 -6.47
C GLN A 3 -22.75 -93.52 -5.41
N LYS A 4 -21.68 -94.22 -5.82
CA LYS A 4 -20.35 -94.12 -5.21
C LYS A 4 -19.47 -93.44 -6.24
N GLY A 5 -19.06 -92.20 -5.96
CA GLY A 5 -18.06 -91.54 -6.79
C GLY A 5 -18.05 -90.04 -6.56
N ARG A 6 -16.83 -89.50 -6.37
CA ARG A 6 -16.42 -88.08 -6.37
C ARG A 6 -16.31 -87.38 -5.02
N THR A 7 -15.40 -87.82 -4.17
CA THR A 7 -14.78 -86.93 -3.15
C THR A 7 -13.32 -87.31 -2.85
N THR A 8 -12.48 -87.56 -3.87
CA THR A 8 -11.03 -87.78 -3.63
C THR A 8 -10.10 -87.12 -4.65
N GLN A 9 -10.59 -86.26 -5.56
CA GLN A 9 -9.74 -85.56 -6.55
C GLN A 9 -9.43 -84.07 -6.21
N ALA A 10 -9.90 -83.53 -5.09
CA ALA A 10 -9.75 -82.09 -4.78
C ALA A 10 -8.53 -81.73 -3.89
N LEU A 11 -7.72 -82.69 -3.46
CA LEU A 11 -6.57 -82.44 -2.57
C LEU A 11 -5.22 -82.32 -3.32
N GLY A 12 -5.17 -82.65 -4.62
CA GLY A 12 -3.97 -82.48 -5.45
C GLY A 12 -3.90 -81.13 -6.18
N GLU A 13 -5.04 -80.63 -6.70
CA GLU A 13 -5.11 -79.40 -7.53
C GLU A 13 -5.01 -78.10 -6.72
N ALA A 14 -5.33 -78.13 -5.42
CA ALA A 14 -5.24 -76.95 -4.56
C ALA A 14 -3.77 -76.48 -4.34
N SER A 15 -2.80 -77.41 -4.41
CA SER A 15 -1.39 -77.09 -4.17
C SER A 15 -0.69 -76.49 -5.40
N THR A 16 -1.09 -76.88 -6.61
CA THR A 16 -0.54 -76.37 -7.87
C THR A 16 -1.12 -75.00 -8.24
N GLY A 17 -2.41 -74.76 -7.96
CA GLY A 17 -3.03 -73.44 -8.14
C GLY A 17 -2.42 -72.35 -7.24
N ALA A 18 -2.04 -72.70 -6.00
CA ALA A 18 -1.40 -71.74 -5.09
C ALA A 18 0.01 -71.30 -5.55
N ARG A 19 0.74 -72.15 -6.28
CA ARG A 19 2.06 -71.82 -6.82
C ARG A 19 1.96 -70.88 -8.02
N THR A 20 1.05 -71.16 -8.96
CA THR A 20 0.84 -70.29 -10.13
C THR A 20 0.26 -68.92 -9.76
N PHE A 21 -0.55 -68.84 -8.70
CA PHE A 21 -0.97 -67.55 -8.13
C PHE A 21 0.17 -66.76 -7.53
N ARG A 22 1.12 -67.41 -6.83
CA ARG A 22 2.33 -66.72 -6.32
C ARG A 22 3.23 -66.25 -7.45
N GLU A 23 3.42 -67.04 -8.49
CA GLU A 23 4.19 -66.63 -9.67
C GLU A 23 3.56 -65.43 -10.37
N ARG A 24 2.24 -65.47 -10.64
CA ARG A 24 1.53 -64.31 -11.21
C ARG A 24 1.56 -63.08 -10.29
N ALA A 25 1.44 -63.27 -8.98
CA ALA A 25 1.55 -62.16 -8.02
C ALA A 25 2.96 -61.55 -8.03
N LEU A 26 4.01 -62.35 -8.19
CA LEU A 26 5.39 -61.87 -8.33
C LEU A 26 5.61 -61.17 -9.68
N GLU A 27 5.02 -61.66 -10.77
CA GLU A 27 5.08 -61.02 -12.09
C GLU A 27 4.33 -59.68 -12.10
N ILE A 28 3.13 -59.62 -11.50
CA ILE A 28 2.38 -58.37 -11.31
C ILE A 28 3.15 -57.42 -10.37
N GLY A 29 3.79 -57.95 -9.33
CA GLY A 29 4.66 -57.19 -8.43
C GLY A 29 5.86 -56.57 -9.16
N ARG A 30 6.47 -57.30 -10.10
CA ARG A 30 7.56 -56.79 -10.95
C ARG A 30 7.07 -55.79 -11.98
N ALA A 31 5.99 -56.10 -12.70
CA ALA A 31 5.41 -55.20 -13.69
C ALA A 31 4.93 -53.88 -13.06
N SER A 32 4.35 -53.92 -11.87
CA SER A 32 3.95 -52.71 -11.13
C SER A 32 5.16 -51.91 -10.63
N ALA A 33 6.25 -52.57 -10.23
CA ALA A 33 7.50 -51.90 -9.90
C ALA A 33 8.13 -51.20 -11.12
N ASP A 34 8.12 -51.83 -12.28
CA ASP A 34 8.65 -51.25 -13.52
C ASP A 34 7.81 -50.04 -13.98
N VAL A 35 6.49 -50.13 -13.89
CA VAL A 35 5.59 -49.00 -14.17
C VAL A 35 5.79 -47.86 -13.18
N ALA A 36 5.97 -48.16 -11.88
CA ALA A 36 6.28 -47.16 -10.88
C ALA A 36 7.64 -46.49 -11.13
N ALA A 37 8.64 -47.25 -11.57
CA ALA A 37 9.96 -46.72 -11.93
C ALA A 37 9.89 -45.78 -13.15
N GLN A 38 9.13 -46.15 -14.19
CA GLN A 38 8.90 -45.29 -15.35
C GLN A 38 8.12 -44.02 -14.99
N ALA A 39 7.10 -44.13 -14.14
CA ALA A 39 6.34 -42.99 -13.64
C ALA A 39 7.23 -42.02 -12.83
N ALA A 40 8.14 -42.54 -12.01
CA ALA A 40 9.12 -41.74 -11.28
C ALA A 40 10.06 -40.99 -12.22
N GLN A 41 10.59 -41.64 -13.26
CA GLN A 41 11.47 -41.00 -14.25
C GLN A 41 10.76 -39.89 -15.05
N VAL A 42 9.51 -40.10 -15.44
CA VAL A 42 8.70 -39.07 -16.12
C VAL A 42 8.42 -37.88 -15.18
N ALA A 43 8.13 -38.15 -13.90
CA ALA A 43 7.94 -37.09 -12.92
C ALA A 43 9.21 -36.26 -12.69
N GLU A 44 10.38 -36.92 -12.63
CA GLU A 44 11.68 -36.24 -12.52
C GLU A 44 11.97 -35.37 -13.75
N GLN A 45 11.67 -35.85 -14.96
CA GLN A 45 11.83 -35.08 -16.19
C GLN A 45 10.89 -33.86 -16.24
N ARG A 46 9.63 -34.00 -15.82
CA ARG A 46 8.70 -32.86 -15.76
C ARG A 46 9.09 -31.84 -14.71
N LEU A 47 9.65 -32.28 -13.58
CA LEU A 47 10.17 -31.38 -12.56
C LEU A 47 11.43 -30.65 -13.03
N SER A 48 12.34 -31.31 -13.74
CA SER A 48 13.52 -30.65 -14.29
C SER A 48 13.14 -29.63 -15.37
N GLU A 49 12.27 -29.99 -16.31
CA GLU A 49 11.76 -29.07 -17.34
C GLU A 49 11.04 -27.86 -16.75
N SER A 50 10.13 -28.08 -15.80
CA SER A 50 9.37 -26.99 -15.16
C SER A 50 10.25 -26.05 -14.34
N THR A 51 11.27 -26.59 -13.65
CA THR A 51 12.22 -25.75 -12.91
C THR A 51 13.12 -24.93 -13.84
N GLU A 52 13.50 -25.46 -15.00
CA GLU A 52 14.24 -24.70 -16.01
C GLU A 52 13.42 -23.56 -16.61
N VAL A 53 12.16 -23.81 -16.94
CA VAL A 53 11.24 -22.78 -17.47
C VAL A 53 11.03 -21.70 -16.42
N ALA A 54 10.76 -22.07 -15.16
CA ALA A 54 10.60 -21.13 -14.06
C ALA A 54 11.87 -20.28 -13.84
N ARG A 55 13.06 -20.87 -13.93
CA ARG A 55 14.34 -20.14 -13.85
C ARG A 55 14.50 -19.13 -15.00
N LYS A 56 14.18 -19.54 -16.23
CA LYS A 56 14.25 -18.67 -17.42
C LYS A 56 13.25 -17.51 -17.32
N GLU A 57 12.03 -17.75 -16.83
CA GLU A 57 11.03 -16.70 -16.61
C GLU A 57 11.43 -15.72 -15.51
N LEU A 58 11.95 -16.23 -14.38
CA LEU A 58 12.48 -15.38 -13.31
C LEU A 58 13.63 -14.52 -13.81
N ALA A 59 14.55 -15.07 -14.60
CA ALA A 59 15.64 -14.32 -15.19
C ALA A 59 15.15 -13.20 -16.13
N ARG A 60 14.14 -13.48 -16.96
CA ARG A 60 13.50 -12.48 -17.85
C ARG A 60 12.82 -11.38 -17.05
N ARG A 61 12.00 -11.73 -16.05
CA ARG A 61 11.34 -10.75 -15.16
C ARG A 61 12.35 -9.93 -14.39
N ALA A 62 13.40 -10.55 -13.85
CA ALA A 62 14.48 -9.84 -13.16
C ALA A 62 15.23 -8.86 -14.10
N ALA A 63 15.42 -9.22 -15.37
CA ALA A 63 16.02 -8.32 -16.35
C ALA A 63 15.11 -7.13 -16.68
N GLN A 64 13.79 -7.36 -16.80
CA GLN A 64 12.80 -6.30 -17.02
C GLN A 64 12.72 -5.34 -15.82
N THR A 65 12.60 -5.88 -14.60
CA THR A 65 12.54 -5.05 -13.38
C THR A 65 13.82 -4.24 -13.18
N ARG A 66 15.00 -4.79 -13.51
CA ARG A 66 16.26 -4.01 -13.50
C ARG A 66 16.21 -2.84 -14.48
N LYS A 67 15.68 -3.05 -15.70
CA LYS A 67 15.55 -1.97 -16.70
C LYS A 67 14.59 -0.89 -16.24
N GLU A 68 13.45 -1.27 -15.67
CA GLU A 68 12.45 -0.34 -15.13
C GLU A 68 13.00 0.43 -13.93
N ALA A 69 13.67 -0.25 -13.00
CA ALA A 69 14.32 0.39 -11.86
C ALA A 69 15.39 1.40 -12.31
N MET A 70 16.17 1.09 -13.35
CA MET A 70 17.14 2.02 -13.91
C MET A 70 16.48 3.24 -14.57
N ARG A 71 15.36 3.06 -15.28
CA ARG A 71 14.59 4.18 -15.86
C ARG A 71 13.99 5.06 -14.76
N SER A 72 13.29 4.44 -13.81
CA SER A 72 12.72 5.13 -12.65
C SER A 72 13.79 5.88 -11.84
N ALA A 73 14.98 5.30 -11.65
CA ALA A 73 16.08 5.96 -10.98
C ALA A 73 16.59 7.18 -11.75
N LYS A 74 16.61 7.15 -13.09
CA LYS A 74 16.96 8.31 -13.92
C LYS A 74 15.90 9.40 -13.81
N ASP A 75 14.63 9.03 -13.89
CA ASP A 75 13.51 9.99 -13.79
C ASP A 75 13.50 10.65 -12.40
N ALA A 76 13.73 9.86 -11.34
CA ALA A 76 13.85 10.38 -9.99
C ALA A 76 15.06 11.33 -9.84
N ARG A 77 16.19 11.04 -10.49
CA ARG A 77 17.35 11.95 -10.52
C ARG A 77 17.02 13.25 -11.27
N ALA A 78 16.38 13.17 -12.43
CA ALA A 78 15.98 14.35 -13.20
C ALA A 78 15.02 15.24 -12.42
N ILE A 79 13.99 14.64 -11.79
CA ILE A 79 13.05 15.37 -10.92
C ILE A 79 13.80 15.97 -9.73
N ALA A 80 14.70 15.22 -9.10
CA ALA A 80 15.50 15.73 -7.99
C ALA A 80 16.44 16.87 -8.41
N GLU A 81 16.98 16.85 -9.63
CA GLU A 81 17.80 17.93 -10.20
C GLU A 81 16.97 19.19 -10.43
N VAL A 82 15.79 19.07 -11.03
CA VAL A 82 14.84 20.20 -11.18
C VAL A 82 14.47 20.78 -9.81
N ARG A 83 14.11 19.92 -8.84
CA ARG A 83 13.84 20.35 -7.46
C ARG A 83 15.06 20.95 -6.79
N ARG A 84 16.26 20.46 -7.08
CA ARG A 84 17.51 21.01 -6.56
C ARG A 84 17.78 22.39 -7.15
N GLU A 85 17.44 22.64 -8.40
CA GLU A 85 17.55 23.96 -9.03
C GLU A 85 16.52 24.94 -8.46
N GLU A 86 15.28 24.49 -8.26
CA GLU A 86 14.24 25.26 -7.55
C GLU A 86 14.69 25.64 -6.13
N LEU A 87 15.33 24.71 -5.41
CA LEU A 87 15.81 24.89 -4.03
C LEU A 87 17.24 25.41 -3.96
N ARG A 88 17.92 25.64 -5.10
CA ARG A 88 19.31 26.13 -5.14
C ARG A 88 19.30 27.56 -4.63
N ALA A 89 19.70 27.70 -3.37
CA ALA A 89 19.86 28.92 -2.56
C ALA A 89 19.02 30.11 -3.05
N PRO A 90 17.98 30.55 -2.32
CA PRO A 90 17.12 31.64 -2.77
C PRO A 90 17.95 32.87 -3.15
N GLY A 91 18.09 33.08 -4.46
CA GLY A 91 18.95 34.12 -5.01
C GLY A 91 18.39 35.52 -4.78
N ARG A 92 18.98 36.52 -5.44
CA ARG A 92 18.41 37.88 -5.42
C ARG A 92 16.95 37.89 -5.88
N LYS A 93 16.55 37.00 -6.80
CA LYS A 93 15.18 36.83 -7.30
C LYS A 93 14.23 36.28 -6.22
N ALA A 94 14.59 35.20 -5.54
CA ALA A 94 13.76 34.64 -4.46
C ALA A 94 13.65 35.60 -3.27
N ARG A 95 14.71 36.33 -2.92
CA ARG A 95 14.64 37.41 -1.91
C ARG A 95 13.68 38.53 -2.34
N LYS A 96 13.68 38.91 -3.63
CA LYS A 96 12.74 39.91 -4.17
C LYS A 96 11.31 39.37 -4.18
N ALA A 97 11.10 38.12 -4.58
CA ALA A 97 9.79 37.46 -4.60
C ALA A 97 9.21 37.35 -3.18
N ALA A 98 10.02 36.90 -2.20
CA ALA A 98 9.62 36.85 -0.80
C ALA A 98 9.27 38.24 -0.24
N ILE A 99 10.07 39.28 -0.56
CA ILE A 99 9.76 40.65 -0.15
C ILE A 99 8.50 41.17 -0.86
N LYS A 100 8.26 40.81 -2.14
CA LYS A 100 7.06 41.20 -2.89
C LYS A 100 5.80 40.52 -2.35
N ALA A 101 5.87 39.22 -2.05
CA ALA A 101 4.81 38.47 -1.41
C ALA A 101 4.52 39.00 0.00
N ALA A 102 5.56 39.29 0.80
CA ALA A 102 5.40 39.87 2.12
C ALA A 102 4.79 41.28 2.07
N LYS A 103 5.16 42.11 1.08
CA LYS A 103 4.52 43.41 0.84
C LYS A 103 3.05 43.26 0.46
N ALA A 104 2.71 42.30 -0.40
CA ALA A 104 1.32 42.00 -0.76
C ALA A 104 0.51 41.51 0.46
N ALA A 105 1.15 40.79 1.38
CA ALA A 105 0.59 40.37 2.67
C ALA A 105 0.59 41.48 3.75
N GLY A 106 0.88 42.73 3.40
CA GLY A 106 0.86 43.87 4.34
C GLY A 106 2.06 43.95 5.29
N HIS A 107 3.09 43.12 5.13
CA HIS A 107 4.29 43.18 5.96
C HIS A 107 5.30 44.23 5.48
N SER A 108 5.97 44.91 6.43
CA SER A 108 6.97 45.94 6.11
C SER A 108 8.23 45.34 5.46
N ARG A 109 8.87 46.11 4.57
CA ARG A 109 10.12 45.70 3.89
C ARG A 109 11.23 45.32 4.87
N ARG A 110 11.27 45.95 6.05
CA ARG A 110 12.28 45.67 7.10
C ARG A 110 12.01 44.32 7.78
N LYS A 111 10.75 44.01 8.09
CA LYS A 111 10.33 42.70 8.64
C LYS A 111 10.62 41.59 7.62
N ALA A 112 10.15 41.73 6.38
CA ALA A 112 10.38 40.74 5.32
C ALA A 112 11.87 40.42 5.08
N LYS A 113 12.76 41.41 5.19
CA LYS A 113 14.21 41.19 5.10
C LYS A 113 14.78 40.42 6.30
N ARG A 114 14.26 40.68 7.51
CA ARG A 114 14.65 39.97 8.74
C ARG A 114 14.19 38.52 8.67
N ASP A 115 12.94 38.30 8.28
CA ASP A 115 12.31 36.98 8.20
C ASP A 115 12.99 36.12 7.13
N PHE A 116 13.28 36.68 5.95
CA PHE A 116 14.06 36.00 4.91
C PHE A 116 15.46 35.57 5.41
N ARG A 117 16.11 36.40 6.24
CA ARG A 117 17.43 36.05 6.81
C ARG A 117 17.33 34.97 7.88
N ALA A 118 16.29 34.99 8.71
CA ALA A 118 16.01 33.96 9.72
C ALA A 118 15.71 32.62 9.03
N ALA A 119 14.73 32.61 8.10
CA ALA A 119 14.38 31.44 7.31
C ALA A 119 15.57 30.87 6.53
N LYS A 120 16.49 31.72 6.03
CA LYS A 120 17.72 31.24 5.37
C LYS A 120 18.67 30.53 6.33
N LYS A 121 18.76 30.96 7.59
CA LYS A 121 19.56 30.28 8.63
C LYS A 121 18.92 28.96 9.00
N GLU A 122 17.61 28.95 9.24
CA GLU A 122 16.84 27.75 9.58
C GLU A 122 16.86 26.72 8.44
N PHE A 123 16.72 27.13 7.19
CA PHE A 123 16.84 26.22 6.04
C PHE A 123 18.22 25.57 5.94
N LYS A 124 19.29 26.31 6.26
CA LYS A 124 20.64 25.74 6.32
C LYS A 124 20.76 24.73 7.45
N ALA A 125 20.22 25.04 8.63
CA ALA A 125 20.18 24.12 9.78
C ALA A 125 19.38 22.85 9.45
N ALA A 126 18.18 23.00 8.89
CA ALA A 126 17.35 21.90 8.45
C ALA A 126 18.02 21.04 7.37
N ILE A 127 18.77 21.63 6.41
CA ILE A 127 19.56 20.85 5.45
C ILE A 127 20.68 20.08 6.17
N SER A 128 21.39 20.68 7.12
CA SER A 128 22.44 19.97 7.86
C SER A 128 21.87 18.86 8.74
N GLU A 129 20.72 19.07 9.37
CA GLU A 129 20.03 18.07 10.18
C GLU A 129 19.46 16.94 9.31
N ALA A 130 18.81 17.25 8.19
CA ALA A 130 18.35 16.24 7.24
C ALA A 130 19.50 15.42 6.67
N LYS A 131 20.65 16.06 6.35
CA LYS A 131 21.87 15.35 5.95
C LYS A 131 22.48 14.52 7.08
N ALA A 132 22.39 14.98 8.32
CA ALA A 132 22.85 14.23 9.48
C ALA A 132 21.96 12.99 9.70
N VAL A 133 20.63 13.13 9.64
CA VAL A 133 19.67 12.03 9.72
C VAL A 133 19.90 11.02 8.58
N SER A 134 20.13 11.49 7.36
CA SER A 134 20.41 10.61 6.20
C SER A 134 21.79 9.97 6.24
N LYS A 135 22.74 10.46 7.03
CA LYS A 135 24.06 9.82 7.20
C LYS A 135 24.08 8.90 8.42
N HIS A 136 23.53 9.35 9.55
CA HIS A 136 23.48 8.58 10.80
C HIS A 136 22.45 7.43 10.76
N GLY A 137 21.36 7.57 10.01
CA GLY A 137 20.41 6.47 9.79
C GLY A 137 20.95 5.34 8.90
N VAL A 138 22.13 5.52 8.30
CA VAL A 138 22.69 4.64 7.26
C VAL A 138 23.90 3.83 7.73
N GLY A 139 24.64 4.31 8.72
CA GLY A 139 25.97 3.78 9.01
C GLY A 139 26.07 2.59 9.96
N LYS A 140 25.16 2.41 10.93
CA LYS A 140 25.42 1.46 12.05
C LYS A 140 24.27 0.57 12.52
N ARG A 141 23.05 0.72 11.99
CA ARG A 141 21.87 -0.12 12.36
C ARG A 141 21.10 -0.65 11.14
N LYS A 142 21.73 -0.64 9.95
CA LYS A 142 21.01 -0.53 8.67
C LYS A 142 20.56 -1.83 8.01
N THR A 143 21.04 -3.01 8.39
CA THR A 143 20.62 -4.25 7.72
C THR A 143 19.38 -4.89 8.36
N ARG A 144 19.13 -4.65 9.66
CA ARG A 144 18.04 -5.32 10.39
C ARG A 144 16.67 -4.64 10.29
N ARG A 145 16.62 -3.34 9.99
CA ARG A 145 15.34 -2.58 9.93
C ARG A 145 14.81 -2.38 8.52
N TRP A 146 15.62 -2.64 7.49
CA TRP A 146 15.16 -2.55 6.10
C TRP A 146 14.03 -3.51 5.79
N PRO A 147 14.09 -4.79 6.18
CA PRO A 147 12.97 -5.71 5.99
C PRO A 147 11.70 -5.24 6.70
N TRP A 148 11.83 -4.64 7.88
CA TRP A 148 10.68 -4.13 8.64
C TRP A 148 10.09 -2.86 8.03
N LEU A 149 10.92 -1.94 7.53
CA LEU A 149 10.47 -0.74 6.81
C LEU A 149 9.86 -1.07 5.44
N LEU A 150 10.43 -2.03 4.71
CA LEU A 150 9.85 -2.57 3.47
C LEU A 150 8.52 -3.28 3.77
N GLY A 151 8.46 -4.06 4.85
CA GLY A 151 7.23 -4.71 5.31
C GLY A 151 6.14 -3.71 5.68
N LEU A 152 6.47 -2.65 6.43
CA LEU A 152 5.52 -1.59 6.76
C LEU A 152 5.09 -0.76 5.54
N ALA A 153 6.02 -0.45 4.63
CA ALA A 153 5.70 0.27 3.40
C ALA A 153 4.79 -0.57 2.49
N ALA A 154 5.05 -1.88 2.37
CA ALA A 154 4.20 -2.81 1.64
C ALA A 154 2.81 -2.94 2.30
N LEU A 155 2.75 -3.06 3.64
CA LEU A 155 1.49 -3.12 4.38
C LEU A 155 0.66 -1.85 4.21
N ALA A 156 1.29 -0.68 4.29
CA ALA A 156 0.61 0.61 4.06
C ALA A 156 0.12 0.75 2.61
N GLY A 157 0.93 0.30 1.64
CA GLY A 157 0.52 0.24 0.23
C GLY A 157 -0.68 -0.69 0.01
N ALA A 158 -0.68 -1.88 0.62
CA ALA A 158 -1.78 -2.83 0.53
C ALA A 158 -3.05 -2.32 1.21
N ALA A 159 -2.94 -1.71 2.40
CA ALA A 159 -4.07 -1.14 3.11
C ALA A 159 -4.71 0.02 2.34
N THR A 160 -3.90 0.93 1.79
CA THR A 160 -4.42 2.02 0.96
C THR A 160 -5.05 1.52 -0.34
N TYR A 161 -4.51 0.47 -0.95
CA TYR A 161 -5.11 -0.19 -2.11
C TYR A 161 -6.45 -0.86 -1.78
N ALA A 162 -6.53 -1.59 -0.67
CA ALA A 162 -7.76 -2.25 -0.22
C ALA A 162 -8.88 -1.26 0.16
N MET A 163 -8.53 -0.14 0.81
CA MET A 163 -9.49 0.92 1.10
C MET A 163 -9.93 1.67 -0.17
N ARG A 164 -9.09 1.72 -1.20
CA ARG A 164 -9.46 2.30 -2.49
C ARG A 164 -10.36 1.37 -3.29
N SER A 165 -10.15 0.05 -3.25
CA SER A 165 -11.03 -0.92 -3.91
C SER A 165 -12.43 -0.99 -3.28
N GLN A 166 -12.58 -0.75 -1.97
CA GLN A 166 -13.91 -0.64 -1.35
C GLN A 166 -14.70 0.62 -1.77
N ARG A 167 -14.03 1.63 -2.36
CA ARG A 167 -14.71 2.80 -2.93
C ARG A 167 -15.15 2.60 -4.39
N GLU A 168 -14.78 1.47 -5.00
CA GLU A 168 -15.13 1.13 -6.39
C GLU A 168 -16.19 0.01 -6.47
N GLU A 169 -17.08 -0.12 -5.48
CA GLU A 169 -18.36 -0.79 -5.74
C GLU A 169 -19.24 0.17 -6.56
N PRO A 170 -19.55 -0.14 -7.84
CA PRO A 170 -20.60 0.59 -8.53
C PRO A 170 -21.90 0.30 -7.77
N ALA A 171 -22.55 1.36 -7.28
CA ALA A 171 -23.94 1.31 -6.88
C ALA A 171 -24.79 0.95 -8.11
N ILE A 172 -24.82 -0.34 -8.44
CA ILE A 172 -25.77 -0.94 -9.36
C ILE A 172 -27.09 -0.88 -8.64
N ALA A 173 -27.86 0.17 -8.94
CA ALA A 173 -29.27 0.22 -8.62
C ALA A 173 -29.96 -0.97 -9.32
N PRO A 174 -30.55 -1.94 -8.59
CA PRO A 174 -31.46 -2.88 -9.20
C PRO A 174 -32.73 -2.11 -9.59
N VAL A 175 -32.95 -1.94 -10.88
CA VAL A 175 -34.24 -1.52 -11.45
C VAL A 175 -35.23 -2.66 -11.18
N PRO A 176 -36.29 -2.48 -10.37
CA PRO A 176 -37.34 -3.48 -10.28
C PRO A 176 -38.19 -3.47 -11.56
N PRO A 177 -38.58 -4.65 -12.09
CA PRO A 177 -39.32 -4.78 -13.34
C PRO A 177 -40.73 -4.18 -13.26
N ARG A 178 -41.15 -3.59 -14.38
CA ARG A 178 -42.51 -3.07 -14.63
C ARG A 178 -43.53 -4.19 -14.70
N SER A 179 -44.65 -4.00 -13.99
CA SER A 179 -46.02 -4.58 -14.15
C SER A 179 -46.75 -4.22 -12.84
N THR A 180 -47.96 -3.68 -12.70
CA THR A 180 -49.20 -3.53 -13.49
C THR A 180 -50.14 -2.63 -12.66
N ASP A 181 -51.07 -1.93 -13.33
CA ASP A 181 -52.38 -1.45 -12.83
C ASP A 181 -52.49 -0.53 -11.59
N SER A 182 -52.79 0.75 -11.81
CA SER A 182 -54.13 1.32 -11.55
C SER A 182 -54.19 2.82 -11.92
N PRO A 183 -55.34 3.32 -12.43
CA PRO A 183 -55.46 4.68 -12.96
C PRO A 183 -56.18 5.61 -11.99
N THR A 184 -55.69 6.83 -11.78
CA THR A 184 -56.52 7.98 -11.39
C THR A 184 -55.82 9.33 -11.68
N PRO A 185 -56.31 10.15 -12.64
CA PRO A 185 -56.15 11.62 -12.64
C PRO A 185 -57.32 12.25 -11.85
N PRO A 186 -57.32 13.53 -11.40
CA PRO A 186 -56.84 14.71 -12.13
C PRO A 186 -56.34 15.92 -11.27
N SER A 187 -56.12 17.07 -11.95
CA SER A 187 -56.32 18.45 -11.47
C SER A 187 -55.12 19.26 -10.93
N THR A 188 -54.53 20.04 -11.85
CA THR A 188 -54.26 21.51 -11.91
C THR A 188 -54.46 22.44 -10.67
N PRO A 189 -54.03 23.73 -10.70
CA PRO A 189 -53.00 24.36 -9.85
C PRO A 189 -53.55 25.56 -9.01
N ALA A 190 -52.69 26.51 -8.60
CA ALA A 190 -52.92 27.83 -7.96
C ALA A 190 -52.68 27.85 -6.42
N ALA A 191 -51.64 28.53 -5.92
CA ALA A 191 -51.45 29.98 -5.73
C ALA A 191 -52.22 30.54 -4.53
N SER A 192 -51.49 31.03 -3.52
CA SER A 192 -51.73 32.24 -2.68
C SER A 192 -50.79 32.20 -1.45
N GLU A 193 -49.89 33.19 -1.30
CA GLU A 193 -50.00 34.34 -0.37
C GLU A 193 -49.76 33.95 1.11
N SER A 194 -49.19 34.73 2.02
CA SER A 194 -48.46 35.99 2.06
C SER A 194 -48.00 36.15 3.51
N ALA A 195 -46.83 36.77 3.69
CA ALA A 195 -46.43 37.67 4.78
C ALA A 195 -46.74 37.35 6.27
N LYS A 196 -45.68 37.33 7.10
CA LYS A 196 -45.48 38.32 8.19
C LYS A 196 -44.13 38.18 8.89
N VAL A 197 -43.39 39.30 8.89
CA VAL A 197 -42.39 39.77 9.88
C VAL A 197 -43.19 40.78 10.75
N PRO A 198 -43.01 40.94 12.10
CA PRO A 198 -41.83 41.62 12.66
C PRO A 198 -41.36 41.32 14.12
N THR A 199 -40.07 41.62 14.32
CA THR A 199 -39.41 42.38 15.42
C THR A 199 -39.62 42.04 16.90
N GLN A 200 -38.50 41.76 17.59
CA GLN A 200 -37.95 42.37 18.84
C GLN A 200 -37.08 41.33 19.57
N GLU A 201 -36.05 41.59 20.39
CA GLU A 201 -35.10 42.68 20.68
C GLU A 201 -34.32 42.19 21.95
N SER A 202 -33.13 42.71 22.21
CA SER A 202 -32.25 42.57 23.41
C SER A 202 -31.15 41.49 23.31
N ALA A 203 -29.86 41.85 23.09
CA ALA A 203 -28.88 42.49 24.00
C ALA A 203 -28.53 41.58 25.20
N SER A 204 -27.30 41.27 25.60
CA SER A 204 -25.99 41.98 25.63
C SER A 204 -24.86 40.94 25.59
N GLU A 205 -23.73 41.09 24.91
CA GLU A 205 -22.55 41.96 25.14
C GLU A 205 -21.87 41.78 26.52
N GLN A 206 -20.67 41.18 26.56
CA GLN A 206 -19.62 41.55 27.52
C GLN A 206 -18.19 41.23 27.02
N LYS A 207 -17.35 42.27 27.14
CA LYS A 207 -15.94 42.46 26.75
C LYS A 207 -14.95 41.81 27.76
N PRO A 208 -13.62 41.83 27.49
CA PRO A 208 -12.61 41.02 28.17
C PRO A 208 -12.06 41.68 29.44
N THR A 209 -11.58 40.87 30.38
CA THR A 209 -10.85 41.31 31.57
C THR A 209 -9.36 41.02 31.48
N SER A 210 -8.60 42.08 31.77
CA SER A 210 -7.17 42.14 32.02
C SER A 210 -6.81 41.49 33.36
N SER A 211 -5.70 40.74 33.43
CA SER A 211 -4.99 40.46 34.68
C SER A 211 -3.60 41.10 34.66
N LYS A 212 -3.46 42.12 35.52
CA LYS A 212 -2.22 42.80 35.90
C LYS A 212 -1.87 42.30 37.30
N THR A 213 -0.76 41.58 37.45
CA THR A 213 -0.13 41.33 38.74
C THR A 213 1.15 42.16 38.90
N LYS A 214 1.45 42.37 40.18
CA LYS A 214 2.10 43.52 40.82
C LYS A 214 3.62 43.34 40.93
N ALA A 215 4.29 44.47 41.09
CA ALA A 215 5.73 44.65 41.23
C ALA A 215 6.35 44.02 42.49
N THR A 216 7.63 43.63 42.39
CA THR A 216 8.62 43.66 43.48
C THR A 216 9.93 44.24 42.91
N GLN A 217 10.44 45.29 43.57
CA GLN A 217 11.70 46.00 43.32
C GLN A 217 12.93 45.17 43.75
N THR A 218 14.11 45.74 43.44
CA THR A 218 15.51 45.43 43.82
C THR A 218 16.31 44.92 42.62
N GLY A 219 17.46 45.46 42.23
CA GLY A 219 18.27 46.58 42.69
C GLY A 219 19.49 46.61 41.76
N LYS A 220 19.90 47.78 41.29
CA LYS A 220 21.08 47.98 40.45
C LYS A 220 22.10 48.76 41.28
N PRO A 221 23.37 48.33 41.32
CA PRO A 221 24.45 49.29 41.48
C PRO A 221 25.37 49.28 40.25
N THR A 222 25.49 50.45 39.64
CA THR A 222 26.61 50.84 38.78
C THR A 222 27.75 51.31 39.68
N LYS A 223 28.96 50.76 39.50
CA LYS A 223 30.20 51.35 40.02
C LYS A 223 30.84 52.17 38.90
N SER A 224 31.20 53.40 39.26
CA SER A 224 32.31 54.16 38.68
C SER A 224 33.64 53.48 38.98
#